data_AF-A0A942TFX6-F1
#
_entry.id   AF-A0A942TFX6-F1
#
_cell.length_a   1.000
_cell.length_b   1.000
_cell.length_c   1.000
_cell.angle_alpha   90.00
_cell.angle_beta   90.00
_cell.angle_gamma   90.00
#
_symmetry.space_group_name_H-M   'P 1'
#
loop_
_entity.id
_entity.type
_entity.pdbx_description
1 polymer ?
#
loop_
_entity_poly.entity_id
_entity_poly.type
_entity_poly.pdbx_seq_one_letter_code
_entity_poly.pdbx_strand_id
1 'polypeptide(L)'
;MKKSNLLSLVATILFLAVLSSFAHMTSAQEIKELPVKERKALLNEAAIKYGIPPEILKAIALAENSMSQFEGDGVTPRVSKDGGIGILQVTLTEEEMRRKNINIELLKNDTAYNIDVGAQILLEKWNNPNLPRINDKDRNKIEHWYFAVMAYNGLSKINDPGINGKNAYQEKVFQIIRDFALLPLAEIPTIQLNYQAGSNIIYFPPGIHYNWSNANTPSPTLTLNKGQRAIIYNKEGQEVNIRTNPNGTIIDSIPNGMAFQIKDIEETDYIYNLYNFYKVENNDYKGYVASSYLREYSLMIMNKILPSNHREPIGRLHIRRDGTELLKLENGRYVKDRDLVKDGFLRLYGVKDGYYDVGNRYVRNDDNRALPLIGRVLISGNNVYLYKRLDNGKEEKVRLVEKGAGLRVYSVSGKDYNVGNGYFVKKEANTKFYTGFVAIKKDTYLYTVDGKPYTKYKAGQQFRVYDIDGNKIQAGGGFYFINDQNVEYKVH
;
A
#
# COMPACT_ATOMS: atom_id res chain seq x y z
N MET A 1 75.06 22.56 -14.49
CA MET A 1 74.40 21.35 -13.95
C MET A 1 72.95 21.67 -13.60
N LYS A 2 72.01 21.00 -14.28
CA LYS A 2 70.58 20.77 -13.95
C LYS A 2 69.66 21.97 -13.65
N LYS A 3 68.73 22.26 -14.58
CA LYS A 3 67.25 22.25 -14.39
C LYS A 3 66.56 22.93 -15.58
N SER A 4 66.30 22.20 -16.68
CA SER A 4 65.38 22.69 -17.73
C SER A 4 64.94 21.62 -18.72
N ASN A 5 64.48 20.44 -18.29
CA ASN A 5 63.94 19.42 -19.21
C ASN A 5 62.93 18.44 -18.57
N LEU A 6 62.14 18.89 -17.59
CA LEU A 6 61.08 18.03 -17.00
C LEU A 6 59.65 18.59 -17.16
N LEU A 7 59.46 19.86 -17.53
CA LEU A 7 58.12 20.41 -17.72
C LEU A 7 57.52 20.13 -19.11
N SER A 8 58.34 19.87 -20.14
CA SER A 8 57.82 19.65 -21.51
C SER A 8 57.33 18.22 -21.78
N LEU A 9 57.69 17.24 -20.96
CA LEU A 9 57.26 15.84 -21.17
C LEU A 9 55.91 15.53 -20.47
N VAL A 10 55.59 16.26 -19.39
CA VAL A 10 54.34 16.06 -18.63
C VAL A 10 53.15 16.73 -19.32
N ALA A 11 53.37 17.83 -20.06
CA ALA A 11 52.31 18.51 -20.81
C ALA A 11 51.82 17.71 -22.04
N THR A 12 52.69 16.95 -22.71
CA THR A 12 52.31 16.15 -23.89
C THR A 12 51.57 14.86 -23.49
N ILE A 13 51.90 14.27 -22.33
CA ILE A 13 51.18 13.08 -21.81
C ILE A 13 49.79 13.47 -21.27
N LEU A 14 49.63 14.68 -20.71
CA LEU A 14 48.31 15.16 -20.30
C LEU A 14 47.41 15.53 -21.49
N PHE A 15 47.97 15.95 -22.63
CA PHE A 15 47.15 16.29 -23.81
C PHE A 15 46.67 15.05 -24.59
N LEU A 16 47.38 13.92 -24.50
CA LEU A 16 46.93 12.63 -25.05
C LEU A 16 45.90 11.93 -24.17
N ALA A 17 45.89 12.16 -22.85
CA ALA A 17 44.90 11.60 -21.93
C ALA A 17 43.53 12.31 -21.98
N VAL A 18 43.49 13.55 -22.47
CA VAL A 18 42.22 14.31 -22.63
C VAL A 18 41.50 13.95 -23.94
N LEU A 19 42.19 13.37 -24.93
CA LEU A 19 41.58 12.88 -26.17
C LEU A 19 41.07 11.43 -26.07
N SER A 20 41.52 10.64 -25.09
CA SER A 20 40.99 9.28 -24.84
C SER A 20 39.69 9.25 -24.03
N SER A 21 39.22 10.41 -23.52
CA SER A 21 38.01 10.50 -22.69
C SER A 21 36.73 10.84 -23.50
N PHE A 22 36.87 11.13 -24.80
CA PHE A 22 35.75 11.45 -25.70
C PHE A 22 35.36 10.31 -26.66
N ALA A 23 35.73 9.08 -26.33
CA ALA A 23 35.10 7.88 -26.89
C ALA A 23 34.11 7.30 -25.86
N HIS A 24 33.12 8.08 -25.44
CA HIS A 24 31.85 7.45 -25.08
C HIS A 24 31.31 6.86 -26.36
N MET A 25 31.57 5.58 -26.57
CA MET A 25 30.89 4.75 -27.53
C MET A 25 29.39 5.04 -27.42
N THR A 26 28.86 5.77 -28.39
CA THR A 26 27.49 5.55 -28.84
C THR A 26 27.46 4.13 -29.41
N SER A 27 27.36 3.11 -28.55
CA SER A 27 26.76 1.87 -29.01
C SER A 27 25.32 2.25 -29.30
N ALA A 28 24.92 2.26 -30.57
CA ALA A 28 23.51 2.24 -30.91
C ALA A 28 22.90 1.11 -30.07
N GLN A 29 21.92 1.45 -29.22
CA GLN A 29 21.22 0.46 -28.42
C GLN A 29 20.72 -0.61 -29.40
N GLU A 30 21.18 -1.84 -29.20
CA GLU A 30 20.83 -2.95 -30.10
C GLU A 30 19.30 -3.07 -30.12
N ILE A 31 18.69 -2.88 -31.29
CA ILE A 31 17.25 -2.99 -31.48
C ILE A 31 16.90 -4.46 -31.29
N LYS A 32 16.43 -4.80 -30.10
CA LYS A 32 15.96 -6.15 -29.76
C LYS A 32 14.94 -6.12 -28.64
N GLU A 33 14.14 -7.17 -28.57
CA GLU A 33 13.20 -7.39 -27.48
C GLU A 33 13.93 -7.47 -26.15
N LEU A 34 13.47 -6.64 -25.20
CA LEU A 34 14.02 -6.62 -23.86
C LEU A 34 13.55 -7.87 -23.08
N PRO A 35 14.36 -8.38 -22.14
CA PRO A 35 13.93 -9.44 -21.23
C PRO A 35 12.61 -9.08 -20.52
N VAL A 36 11.77 -10.09 -20.24
CA VAL A 36 10.47 -9.89 -19.58
C VAL A 36 10.57 -9.03 -18.32
N LYS A 37 11.57 -9.29 -17.47
CA LYS A 37 11.79 -8.54 -16.23
C LYS A 37 12.02 -7.04 -16.49
N GLU A 38 12.78 -6.69 -17.53
CA GLU A 38 13.07 -5.30 -17.90
C GLU A 38 11.83 -4.59 -18.48
N ARG A 39 11.06 -5.27 -19.34
CA ARG A 39 9.80 -4.71 -19.88
C ARG A 39 8.78 -4.43 -18.77
N LYS A 40 8.66 -5.36 -17.82
CA LYS A 40 7.79 -5.17 -16.65
C LYS A 40 8.27 -4.04 -15.76
N ALA A 41 9.58 -3.86 -15.59
CA ALA A 41 10.15 -2.74 -14.84
C ALA A 41 9.80 -1.40 -15.53
N LEU A 42 9.96 -1.29 -16.85
CA LEU A 42 9.58 -0.10 -17.62
C LEU A 42 8.08 0.20 -17.53
N LEU A 43 7.22 -0.82 -17.65
CA LEU A 43 5.77 -0.68 -17.45
C LEU A 43 5.45 -0.18 -16.04
N ASN A 44 6.09 -0.76 -15.02
CA ASN A 44 5.89 -0.36 -13.64
C ASN A 44 6.35 1.08 -13.38
N GLU A 45 7.52 1.48 -13.90
CA GLU A 45 8.06 2.83 -13.78
C GLU A 45 7.17 3.87 -14.46
N ALA A 46 6.71 3.60 -15.68
CA ALA A 46 5.78 4.48 -16.38
C ALA A 46 4.44 4.59 -15.66
N ALA A 47 3.90 3.46 -15.17
CA ALA A 47 2.67 3.44 -14.41
C ALA A 47 2.78 4.31 -13.14
N ILE A 48 3.85 4.15 -12.35
CA ILE A 48 4.11 4.96 -11.16
C ILE A 48 4.29 6.44 -11.54
N LYS A 49 5.12 6.74 -12.56
CA LYS A 49 5.37 8.10 -13.06
C LYS A 49 4.07 8.83 -13.36
N TYR A 50 3.13 8.15 -14.01
CA TYR A 50 1.88 8.77 -14.40
C TYR A 50 0.80 8.66 -13.33
N GLY A 51 0.93 7.80 -12.31
CA GLY A 51 -0.07 7.55 -11.26
C GLY A 51 -1.15 6.52 -11.66
N ILE A 52 -0.79 5.58 -12.52
CA ILE A 52 -1.64 4.49 -13.01
C ILE A 52 -1.30 3.24 -12.17
N PRO A 53 -2.29 2.45 -11.72
CA PRO A 53 -2.02 1.13 -11.14
C PRO A 53 -1.16 0.27 -12.08
N PRO A 54 0.05 -0.16 -11.66
CA PRO A 54 0.91 -0.98 -12.51
C PRO A 54 0.25 -2.26 -13.02
N GLU A 55 -0.68 -2.83 -12.24
CA GLU A 55 -1.47 -4.01 -12.64
C GLU A 55 -2.29 -3.74 -13.91
N ILE A 56 -2.84 -2.52 -14.06
CA ILE A 56 -3.62 -2.13 -15.24
C ILE A 56 -2.73 -2.01 -16.47
N LEU A 57 -1.62 -1.29 -16.35
CA LEU A 57 -0.75 -1.05 -17.52
C LEU A 57 -0.12 -2.35 -18.03
N LYS A 58 0.27 -3.25 -17.11
CA LYS A 58 0.76 -4.59 -17.49
C LYS A 58 -0.34 -5.46 -18.09
N ALA A 59 -1.58 -5.38 -17.58
CA ALA A 59 -2.71 -6.11 -18.14
C ALA A 59 -3.06 -5.62 -19.56
N ILE A 60 -3.00 -4.30 -19.81
CA ILE A 60 -3.12 -3.74 -21.17
C ILE A 60 -2.01 -4.29 -22.06
N ALA A 61 -0.74 -4.23 -21.64
CA ALA A 61 0.37 -4.76 -22.42
C ALA A 61 0.19 -6.24 -22.80
N LEU A 62 -0.32 -7.07 -21.87
CA LEU A 62 -0.68 -8.46 -22.15
C LEU A 62 -1.85 -8.59 -23.13
N ALA A 63 -2.91 -7.81 -22.94
CA ALA A 63 -4.10 -7.84 -23.78
C ALA A 63 -3.82 -7.41 -25.23
N GLU A 64 -2.93 -6.42 -25.39
CA GLU A 64 -2.57 -5.85 -26.68
C GLU A 64 -1.62 -6.75 -27.47
N ASN A 65 -0.52 -7.20 -26.82
CA ASN A 65 0.58 -7.81 -27.56
C ASN A 65 1.38 -8.85 -26.77
N SER A 66 0.78 -9.48 -25.76
CA SER A 66 1.49 -10.40 -24.87
C SER A 66 2.74 -9.75 -24.26
N MET A 67 2.70 -8.44 -24.03
CA MET A 67 3.79 -7.61 -23.51
C MET A 67 5.03 -7.51 -24.41
N SER A 68 4.91 -7.73 -25.73
CA SER A 68 6.03 -7.63 -26.68
C SER A 68 6.05 -6.36 -27.53
N GLN A 69 7.24 -5.77 -27.68
CA GLN A 69 7.48 -4.64 -28.57
C GLN A 69 7.70 -5.10 -30.03
N PHE A 70 8.37 -6.24 -30.20
CA PHE A 70 8.80 -6.79 -31.48
C PHE A 70 8.12 -8.13 -31.76
N GLU A 71 8.11 -8.53 -33.03
CA GLU A 71 7.60 -9.81 -33.50
C GLU A 71 8.37 -10.99 -32.89
N GLY A 72 8.00 -12.22 -33.23
CA GLY A 72 8.68 -13.42 -32.71
C GLY A 72 10.18 -13.50 -33.01
N ASP A 73 10.67 -12.72 -33.98
CA ASP A 73 12.11 -12.59 -34.29
C ASP A 73 12.87 -11.68 -33.30
N GLY A 74 12.14 -10.96 -32.45
CA GLY A 74 12.67 -10.06 -31.44
C GLY A 74 13.26 -8.75 -31.98
N VAL A 75 13.15 -8.44 -33.27
CA VAL A 75 13.77 -7.23 -33.87
C VAL A 75 12.83 -6.46 -34.80
N THR A 76 11.83 -7.11 -35.40
CA THR A 76 10.86 -6.43 -36.26
C THR A 76 9.78 -5.78 -35.38
N PRO A 77 9.56 -4.45 -35.42
CA PRO A 77 8.54 -3.81 -34.59
C PRO A 77 7.15 -4.37 -34.86
N ARG A 78 6.38 -4.66 -33.81
CA ARG A 78 4.98 -5.05 -33.96
C ARG A 78 4.14 -3.87 -34.42
N VAL A 79 3.45 -4.04 -35.55
CA VAL A 79 2.48 -3.07 -36.06
C VAL A 79 1.23 -3.82 -36.50
N SER A 80 0.09 -3.56 -35.85
CA SER A 80 -1.18 -4.20 -36.20
C SER A 80 -1.77 -3.64 -37.51
N LYS A 81 -2.77 -4.35 -38.05
CA LYS A 81 -3.45 -3.94 -39.30
C LYS A 81 -4.16 -2.59 -39.19
N ASP A 82 -4.60 -2.22 -37.99
CA ASP A 82 -5.22 -0.94 -37.68
C ASP A 82 -4.21 0.15 -37.26
N GLY A 83 -2.90 -0.14 -37.35
CA GLY A 83 -1.83 0.83 -37.16
C GLY A 83 -1.33 0.98 -35.73
N GLY A 84 -1.71 0.09 -34.82
CA GLY A 84 -1.22 0.06 -33.44
C GLY A 84 0.23 -0.40 -33.38
N ILE A 85 1.09 0.37 -32.70
CA ILE A 85 2.54 0.15 -32.68
C ILE A 85 3.00 -0.36 -31.30
N GLY A 86 3.78 -1.44 -31.29
CA GLY A 86 4.57 -1.90 -30.16
C GLY A 86 3.78 -2.48 -28.98
N ILE A 87 4.43 -2.53 -27.82
CA ILE A 87 3.99 -3.24 -26.60
C ILE A 87 2.65 -2.75 -26.03
N LEU A 88 2.33 -1.46 -26.18
CA LEU A 88 1.05 -0.89 -25.75
C LEU A 88 0.08 -0.59 -26.91
N GLN A 89 0.42 -1.02 -28.14
CA GLN A 89 -0.38 -0.82 -29.35
C GLN A 89 -0.87 0.62 -29.51
N VAL A 90 0.09 1.56 -29.47
CA VAL A 90 -0.21 2.98 -29.63
C VAL A 90 -0.71 3.26 -31.05
N THR A 91 -1.98 3.65 -31.17
CA THR A 91 -2.63 4.02 -32.43
C THR A 91 -2.95 5.51 -32.44
N LEU A 92 -2.29 6.26 -33.32
CA LEU A 92 -2.45 7.70 -33.48
C LEU A 92 -2.41 8.08 -34.95
N THR A 93 -3.17 9.09 -35.33
CA THR A 93 -3.06 9.72 -36.66
C THR A 93 -1.75 10.51 -36.80
N GLU A 94 -1.29 10.77 -38.03
CA GLU A 94 -0.12 11.62 -38.29
C GLU A 94 -0.26 13.02 -37.67
N GLU A 95 -1.48 13.58 -37.71
CA GLU A 95 -1.77 14.87 -37.10
C GLU A 95 -1.64 14.82 -35.57
N GLU A 96 -2.16 13.77 -34.93
CA GLU A 96 -2.02 13.58 -33.48
C GLU A 96 -0.57 13.38 -33.07
N MET A 97 0.19 12.59 -33.82
CA MET A 97 1.62 12.41 -33.59
C MET A 97 2.37 13.74 -33.69
N ARG A 98 2.13 14.52 -34.74
CA ARG A 98 2.72 15.86 -34.90
C ARG A 98 2.35 16.79 -33.75
N ARG A 99 1.07 16.84 -33.36
CA ARG A 99 0.58 17.69 -32.27
C ARG A 99 1.18 17.31 -30.92
N LYS A 100 1.41 16.02 -30.68
CA LYS A 100 2.01 15.48 -29.45
C LYS A 100 3.53 15.40 -29.49
N ASN A 101 4.16 15.81 -30.60
CA ASN A 101 5.59 15.68 -30.84
C ASN A 101 6.09 14.23 -30.65
N ILE A 102 5.32 13.26 -31.15
CA ILE A 102 5.64 11.83 -31.07
C ILE A 102 6.52 11.45 -32.24
N ASN A 103 7.65 10.81 -31.94
CA ASN A 103 8.57 10.28 -32.93
C ASN A 103 8.19 8.82 -33.24
N ILE A 104 7.72 8.57 -34.46
CA ILE A 104 7.27 7.24 -34.91
C ILE A 104 8.39 6.20 -34.91
N GLU A 105 9.63 6.60 -35.20
CA GLU A 105 10.77 5.67 -35.21
C GLU A 105 11.18 5.26 -33.79
N LEU A 106 11.09 6.17 -32.82
CA LEU A 106 11.23 5.80 -31.41
C LEU A 106 10.04 4.95 -30.95
N LEU A 107 8.82 5.27 -31.38
CA LEU A 107 7.63 4.50 -31.01
C LEU A 107 7.71 3.02 -31.45
N LYS A 108 8.37 2.76 -32.58
CA LYS A 108 8.61 1.42 -33.12
C LYS A 108 9.79 0.71 -32.45
N ASN A 109 10.89 1.40 -32.22
CA ASN A 109 12.18 0.76 -31.91
C ASN A 109 12.63 0.92 -30.45
N ASP A 110 12.01 1.83 -29.69
CA ASP A 110 12.31 2.07 -28.27
C ASP A 110 11.11 1.64 -27.41
N THR A 111 11.28 0.49 -26.74
CA THR A 111 10.28 -0.10 -25.84
C THR A 111 9.88 0.86 -24.72
N ALA A 112 10.84 1.60 -24.13
CA ALA A 112 10.56 2.53 -23.04
C ALA A 112 9.75 3.73 -23.55
N TYR A 113 10.10 4.25 -24.73
CA TYR A 113 9.35 5.32 -25.38
C TYR A 113 7.92 4.91 -25.73
N ASN A 114 7.72 3.69 -26.27
CA ASN A 114 6.39 3.15 -26.54
C ASN A 114 5.53 3.06 -25.27
N ILE A 115 6.11 2.49 -24.20
CA ILE A 115 5.45 2.38 -22.90
C ILE A 115 5.07 3.76 -22.35
N ASP A 116 5.98 4.73 -22.40
CA ASP A 116 5.74 6.08 -21.88
C ASP A 116 4.59 6.77 -22.63
N VAL A 117 4.57 6.68 -23.97
CA VAL A 117 3.50 7.26 -24.80
C VAL A 117 2.15 6.57 -24.53
N GLY A 118 2.10 5.24 -24.48
CA GLY A 118 0.85 4.52 -24.18
C GLY A 118 0.31 4.84 -22.78
N ALA A 119 1.19 4.96 -21.78
CA ALA A 119 0.79 5.38 -20.44
C ALA A 119 0.24 6.82 -20.40
N GLN A 120 0.84 7.76 -21.15
CA GLN A 120 0.29 9.11 -21.30
C GLN A 120 -1.10 9.10 -21.93
N ILE A 121 -1.32 8.29 -22.97
CA ILE A 121 -2.63 8.16 -23.61
C ILE A 121 -3.68 7.64 -22.62
N LEU A 122 -3.35 6.62 -21.83
CA LEU A 122 -4.26 6.12 -20.79
C LEU A 122 -4.58 7.18 -19.73
N LEU A 123 -3.59 7.98 -19.33
CA LEU A 123 -3.81 9.12 -18.42
C LEU A 123 -4.72 10.20 -19.05
N GLU A 124 -4.58 10.47 -20.35
CA GLU A 124 -5.50 11.36 -21.06
C GLU A 124 -6.93 10.82 -21.06
N LYS A 125 -7.12 9.51 -21.26
CA LYS A 125 -8.44 8.88 -21.14
C LYS A 125 -9.00 9.03 -19.73
N TRP A 126 -8.19 8.77 -18.70
CA TRP A 126 -8.58 9.01 -17.32
C TRP A 126 -9.02 10.45 -17.05
N ASN A 127 -8.31 11.42 -17.61
CA ASN A 127 -8.61 12.84 -17.44
C ASN A 127 -9.79 13.35 -18.28
N ASN A 128 -10.34 12.53 -19.18
CA ASN A 128 -11.49 12.91 -19.99
C ASN A 128 -12.74 13.14 -19.09
N PRO A 129 -13.27 14.37 -19.01
CA PRO A 129 -14.41 14.68 -18.14
C PRO A 129 -15.73 14.08 -18.63
N ASN A 130 -15.78 13.60 -19.88
CA ASN A 130 -16.96 12.98 -20.46
C ASN A 130 -17.07 11.48 -20.12
N LEU A 131 -16.05 10.88 -19.50
CA LEU A 131 -16.14 9.50 -19.04
C LEU A 131 -16.83 9.43 -17.66
N PRO A 132 -17.61 8.37 -17.39
CA PRO A 132 -18.21 8.18 -16.10
C PRO A 132 -17.18 8.06 -14.98
N ARG A 133 -17.60 8.44 -13.78
CA ARG A 133 -16.83 8.23 -12.55
C ARG A 133 -17.32 7.01 -11.82
N ILE A 134 -16.41 6.26 -11.21
CA ILE A 134 -16.73 5.24 -10.22
C ILE A 134 -16.24 5.77 -8.88
N ASN A 135 -17.14 5.79 -7.91
CA ASN A 135 -16.92 6.32 -6.56
C ASN A 135 -16.24 7.70 -6.61
N ASP A 136 -15.26 7.92 -5.74
CA ASP A 136 -14.52 9.17 -5.65
C ASP A 136 -13.57 9.43 -6.84
N LYS A 137 -13.41 8.48 -7.78
CA LYS A 137 -12.42 8.53 -8.86
C LYS A 137 -10.98 8.57 -8.30
N ASP A 138 -10.71 7.83 -7.23
CA ASP A 138 -9.35 7.62 -6.71
C ASP A 138 -8.50 6.79 -7.69
N ARG A 139 -7.35 7.35 -8.07
CA ARG A 139 -6.36 6.74 -8.99
C ARG A 139 -5.73 5.47 -8.44
N ASN A 140 -5.72 5.30 -7.13
CA ASN A 140 -5.14 4.15 -6.46
C ASN A 140 -6.06 2.92 -6.45
N LYS A 141 -7.29 3.04 -6.99
CA LYS A 141 -8.27 1.96 -7.03
C LYS A 141 -8.38 1.40 -8.44
N ILE A 142 -8.19 0.09 -8.59
CA ILE A 142 -8.11 -0.54 -9.92
C ILE A 142 -9.43 -0.38 -10.69
N GLU A 143 -10.56 -0.65 -10.04
CA GLU A 143 -11.88 -0.59 -10.67
C GLU A 143 -12.26 0.81 -11.17
N HIS A 144 -11.70 1.87 -10.57
CA HIS A 144 -12.02 3.24 -10.97
C HIS A 144 -11.55 3.58 -12.39
N TRP A 145 -10.58 2.82 -12.91
CA TRP A 145 -10.02 3.01 -14.25
C TRP A 145 -10.84 2.32 -15.35
N TYR A 146 -11.90 1.58 -15.01
CA TYR A 146 -12.66 0.77 -15.98
C TYR A 146 -13.04 1.52 -17.26
N PHE A 147 -13.61 2.72 -17.14
CA PHE A 147 -13.99 3.53 -18.30
C PHE A 147 -12.80 4.13 -19.06
N ALA A 148 -11.70 4.43 -18.38
CA ALA A 148 -10.47 4.88 -19.03
C ALA A 148 -9.85 3.75 -19.85
N VAL A 149 -9.87 2.51 -19.34
CA VAL A 149 -9.42 1.30 -20.05
C VAL A 149 -10.33 1.03 -21.27
N MET A 150 -11.66 1.15 -21.12
CA MET A 150 -12.58 1.07 -22.26
C MET A 150 -12.22 2.10 -23.33
N ALA A 151 -12.03 3.37 -22.93
CA ALA A 151 -11.72 4.46 -23.83
C ALA A 151 -10.29 4.40 -24.41
N TYR A 152 -9.39 3.59 -23.82
CA TYR A 152 -8.05 3.34 -24.33
C TYR A 152 -8.12 2.60 -25.67
N ASN A 153 -8.89 1.50 -25.71
CA ASN A 153 -9.18 0.80 -26.96
C ASN A 153 -10.17 1.57 -27.84
N GLY A 154 -11.17 2.21 -27.23
CA GLY A 154 -12.07 3.14 -27.91
C GLY A 154 -13.52 3.04 -27.44
N LEU A 155 -14.27 4.13 -27.59
CA LEU A 155 -15.70 4.18 -27.28
C LEU A 155 -16.55 3.60 -28.42
N SER A 156 -16.25 2.37 -28.82
CA SER A 156 -16.96 1.65 -29.89
C SER A 156 -17.92 0.62 -29.30
N LYS A 157 -19.03 0.35 -30.00
CA LYS A 157 -20.03 -0.66 -29.66
C LYS A 157 -19.46 -2.06 -29.41
N ILE A 158 -18.32 -2.40 -30.02
CA ILE A 158 -17.62 -3.67 -29.75
C ILE A 158 -17.13 -3.79 -28.30
N ASN A 159 -16.95 -2.65 -27.61
CA ASN A 159 -16.56 -2.57 -26.21
C ASN A 159 -17.76 -2.46 -25.26
N ASP A 160 -18.99 -2.55 -25.76
CA ASP A 160 -20.17 -2.66 -24.89
C ASP A 160 -20.21 -4.06 -24.24
N PRO A 161 -20.03 -4.17 -22.90
CA PRO A 161 -20.09 -5.45 -22.19
C PRO A 161 -21.50 -6.03 -22.12
N GLY A 162 -22.55 -5.21 -22.26
CA GLY A 162 -23.94 -5.68 -22.35
C GLY A 162 -24.24 -6.43 -23.66
N ILE A 163 -23.44 -6.19 -24.71
CA ILE A 163 -23.55 -6.86 -26.02
C ILE A 163 -22.51 -7.97 -26.16
N ASN A 164 -21.25 -7.68 -25.83
CA ASN A 164 -20.11 -8.55 -26.11
C ASN A 164 -19.67 -9.36 -24.87
N GLY A 165 -20.28 -9.13 -23.70
CA GLY A 165 -19.92 -9.81 -22.46
C GLY A 165 -18.43 -9.68 -22.17
N LYS A 166 -17.82 -10.82 -21.80
CA LYS A 166 -16.38 -10.94 -21.50
C LYS A 166 -15.46 -10.62 -22.68
N ASN A 167 -15.99 -10.48 -23.90
CA ASN A 167 -15.19 -10.16 -25.08
C ASN A 167 -14.96 -8.64 -25.26
N ALA A 168 -15.71 -7.80 -24.55
CA ALA A 168 -15.44 -6.36 -24.51
C ALA A 168 -14.02 -6.10 -23.98
N TYR A 169 -13.32 -5.11 -24.54
CA TYR A 169 -11.89 -4.92 -24.28
C TYR A 169 -11.56 -4.76 -22.79
N GLN A 170 -12.27 -3.88 -22.10
CA GLN A 170 -12.06 -3.64 -20.67
C GLN A 170 -12.37 -4.87 -19.82
N GLU A 171 -13.32 -5.71 -20.22
CA GLU A 171 -13.58 -6.98 -19.52
C GLU A 171 -12.41 -7.94 -19.66
N LYS A 172 -11.78 -8.02 -20.84
CA LYS A 172 -10.56 -8.81 -21.04
C LYS A 172 -9.41 -8.32 -20.18
N VAL A 173 -9.15 -7.01 -20.15
CA VAL A 173 -8.10 -6.42 -19.32
C VAL A 173 -8.36 -6.72 -17.84
N PHE A 174 -9.59 -6.52 -17.36
CA PHE A 174 -9.94 -6.81 -15.97
C PHE A 174 -9.89 -8.30 -15.64
N GLN A 175 -10.21 -9.18 -16.60
CA GLN A 175 -10.04 -10.62 -16.43
C GLN A 175 -8.56 -11.00 -16.28
N ILE A 176 -7.67 -10.42 -17.09
CA ILE A 176 -6.21 -10.60 -16.96
C ILE A 176 -5.74 -10.16 -15.56
N ILE A 177 -6.28 -9.07 -15.02
CA ILE A 177 -5.96 -8.64 -13.64
C ILE A 177 -6.45 -9.66 -12.61
N ARG A 178 -7.70 -10.15 -12.73
CA ARG A 178 -8.24 -11.17 -11.83
C ARG A 178 -7.40 -12.44 -11.83
N ASP A 179 -6.97 -12.87 -13.01
CA ASP A 179 -6.25 -14.13 -13.18
C ASP A 179 -4.80 -14.05 -12.68
N PHE A 180 -4.16 -12.89 -12.82
CA PHE A 180 -2.70 -12.81 -12.65
C PHE A 180 -2.16 -11.72 -11.71
N ALA A 181 -2.99 -10.85 -11.14
CA ALA A 181 -2.56 -9.88 -10.12
C ALA A 181 -2.64 -10.41 -8.69
N LEU A 182 -3.33 -11.54 -8.45
CA LEU A 182 -3.64 -12.06 -7.11
C LEU A 182 -4.38 -11.04 -6.21
N LEU A 183 -5.22 -10.20 -6.81
CA LEU A 183 -6.01 -9.19 -6.13
C LEU A 183 -7.50 -9.56 -6.16
N PRO A 184 -8.24 -9.36 -5.05
CA PRO A 184 -9.66 -9.74 -4.97
C PRO A 184 -10.56 -8.65 -5.56
N LEU A 185 -10.42 -8.38 -6.86
CA LEU A 185 -11.20 -7.36 -7.58
C LEU A 185 -12.71 -7.62 -7.43
N ALA A 186 -13.48 -6.53 -7.33
CA ALA A 186 -14.93 -6.64 -7.43
C ALA A 186 -15.37 -6.86 -8.88
N GLU A 187 -16.48 -7.57 -9.05
CA GLU A 187 -17.17 -7.60 -10.34
C GLU A 187 -17.80 -6.23 -10.63
N ILE A 188 -17.66 -5.78 -11.88
CA ILE A 188 -18.28 -4.54 -12.33
C ILE A 188 -19.76 -4.83 -12.61
N PRO A 189 -20.70 -4.13 -11.97
CA PRO A 189 -22.12 -4.31 -12.24
C PRO A 189 -22.46 -4.05 -13.71
N THR A 190 -23.50 -4.71 -14.22
CA THR A 190 -23.97 -4.47 -15.58
C THR A 190 -24.34 -3.00 -15.78
N ILE A 191 -23.75 -2.40 -16.81
CA ILE A 191 -24.03 -1.02 -17.22
C ILE A 191 -24.83 -1.02 -18.52
N GLN A 192 -25.77 -0.08 -18.63
CA GLN A 192 -26.43 0.21 -19.89
C GLN A 192 -25.73 1.39 -20.56
N LEU A 193 -25.30 1.19 -21.81
CA LEU A 193 -24.59 2.19 -22.58
C LEU A 193 -25.51 2.85 -23.61
N ASN A 194 -25.28 4.15 -23.84
CA ASN A 194 -25.95 4.88 -24.91
C ASN A 194 -25.02 5.00 -26.11
N TYR A 195 -25.60 5.35 -27.26
CA TYR A 195 -24.88 5.51 -28.51
C TYR A 195 -25.18 6.87 -29.12
N GLN A 196 -24.21 7.47 -29.81
CA GLN A 196 -24.49 8.66 -30.61
C GLN A 196 -25.43 8.27 -31.75
N ALA A 197 -26.40 9.14 -32.04
CA ALA A 197 -27.44 8.88 -33.03
C ALA A 197 -26.85 8.48 -34.39
N GLY A 198 -27.31 7.35 -34.94
CA GLY A 198 -26.85 6.84 -36.24
C GLY A 198 -25.42 6.27 -36.25
N SER A 199 -24.79 6.01 -35.09
CA SER A 199 -23.42 5.53 -35.00
C SER A 199 -23.26 4.32 -34.07
N ASN A 200 -22.09 3.69 -34.13
CA ASN A 200 -21.64 2.69 -33.16
C ASN A 200 -20.75 3.28 -32.05
N ILE A 201 -20.75 4.61 -31.87
CA ILE A 201 -19.92 5.29 -30.87
C ILE A 201 -20.69 5.34 -29.55
N ILE A 202 -20.11 4.77 -28.50
CA ILE A 202 -20.63 4.84 -27.14
C ILE A 202 -20.61 6.30 -26.68
N TYR A 203 -21.73 6.74 -26.11
CA TYR A 203 -21.91 8.06 -25.55
C TYR A 203 -22.29 7.96 -24.08
N PHE A 204 -21.64 8.78 -23.26
CA PHE A 204 -21.98 8.97 -21.86
C PHE A 204 -22.58 10.36 -21.69
N PRO A 205 -23.79 10.49 -21.12
CA PRO A 205 -24.28 11.79 -20.68
C PRO A 205 -23.26 12.45 -19.73
N PRO A 206 -23.15 13.79 -19.72
CA PRO A 206 -22.27 14.48 -18.79
C PRO A 206 -22.62 14.17 -17.32
N GLY A 207 -21.60 13.95 -16.49
CA GLY A 207 -21.78 13.83 -15.03
C GLY A 207 -22.22 12.48 -14.51
N ILE A 208 -22.20 11.41 -15.32
CA ILE A 208 -22.50 10.06 -14.83
C ILE A 208 -21.52 9.64 -13.73
N HIS A 209 -22.08 9.18 -12.61
CA HIS A 209 -21.34 8.74 -11.45
C HIS A 209 -21.97 7.47 -10.88
N TYR A 210 -21.18 6.39 -10.86
CA TYR A 210 -21.52 5.10 -10.27
C TYR A 210 -20.96 4.99 -8.86
N ASN A 211 -21.83 4.71 -7.88
CA ASN A 211 -21.43 4.46 -6.48
C ASN A 211 -21.47 2.95 -6.21
N TRP A 212 -20.32 2.29 -6.34
CA TRP A 212 -20.15 0.86 -6.13
C TRP A 212 -19.20 0.61 -4.97
N SER A 213 -19.77 0.42 -3.78
CA SER A 213 -19.02 0.33 -2.51
C SER A 213 -17.91 -0.73 -2.52
N ASN A 214 -18.09 -1.82 -3.26
CA ASN A 214 -17.15 -2.93 -3.32
C ASN A 214 -16.01 -2.72 -4.34
N ALA A 215 -16.18 -1.81 -5.30
CA ALA A 215 -15.24 -1.56 -6.40
C ALA A 215 -14.14 -0.57 -5.96
N ASN A 216 -13.36 -0.95 -4.94
CA ASN A 216 -12.37 -0.09 -4.28
C ASN A 216 -11.05 -0.83 -3.99
N THR A 217 -10.67 -1.78 -4.85
CA THR A 217 -9.46 -2.58 -4.66
C THR A 217 -8.22 -1.71 -4.82
N PRO A 218 -7.41 -1.51 -3.76
CA PRO A 218 -6.21 -0.71 -3.86
C PRO A 218 -5.14 -1.42 -4.69
N SER A 219 -4.35 -0.66 -5.45
CA SER A 219 -3.09 -1.12 -6.04
C SER A 219 -1.97 -1.05 -4.99
N PRO A 220 -1.45 -2.20 -4.48
CA PRO A 220 -0.33 -2.17 -3.55
C PRO A 220 0.94 -1.63 -4.20
N THR A 221 1.14 -1.93 -5.49
CA THR A 221 2.35 -1.52 -6.23
C THR A 221 2.43 0.00 -6.41
N LEU A 222 1.29 0.67 -6.54
CA LEU A 222 1.23 2.13 -6.64
C LEU A 222 1.36 2.84 -5.28
N THR A 223 0.97 2.18 -4.19
CA THR A 223 0.84 2.80 -2.86
C THR A 223 2.06 2.53 -1.96
N LEU A 224 2.70 1.37 -2.11
CA LEU A 224 3.80 0.93 -1.27
C LEU A 224 5.17 1.28 -1.83
N ASN A 225 5.97 1.97 -1.03
CA ASN A 225 7.29 2.47 -1.39
C ASN A 225 8.40 1.88 -0.52
N LYS A 226 9.63 1.90 -1.05
CA LYS A 226 10.84 1.56 -0.30
C LYS A 226 10.95 2.39 0.98
N GLY A 227 11.32 1.73 2.08
CA GLY A 227 11.44 2.31 3.42
C GLY A 227 10.14 2.35 4.22
N GLN A 228 8.97 2.20 3.59
CA GLN A 228 7.68 2.13 4.28
C GLN A 228 7.49 0.78 4.99
N ARG A 229 6.49 0.73 5.88
CA ARG A 229 5.98 -0.51 6.44
C ARG A 229 4.76 -0.98 5.69
N ALA A 230 4.61 -2.29 5.62
CA ALA A 230 3.41 -2.94 5.13
C ALA A 230 3.00 -4.07 6.07
N ILE A 231 1.71 -4.40 6.09
CA ILE A 231 1.19 -5.61 6.72
C ILE A 231 0.92 -6.69 5.68
N ILE A 232 1.09 -7.95 6.07
CA ILE A 232 0.57 -9.10 5.33
C ILE A 232 -0.95 -9.14 5.45
N TYR A 233 -1.62 -9.22 4.31
CA TYR A 233 -3.05 -9.40 4.22
C TYR A 233 -3.40 -10.27 3.01
N ASN A 234 -3.81 -11.49 3.31
CA ASN A 234 -4.51 -12.38 2.40
C ASN A 234 -6.00 -12.42 2.77
N LYS A 235 -6.89 -12.08 1.83
CA LYS A 235 -8.34 -12.05 2.06
C LYS A 235 -8.90 -13.42 2.48
N GLU A 236 -8.27 -14.51 2.04
CA GLU A 236 -8.66 -15.89 2.38
C GLU A 236 -8.20 -16.31 3.79
N GLY A 237 -7.37 -15.49 4.45
CA GLY A 237 -6.85 -15.76 5.79
C GLY A 237 -5.71 -16.79 5.83
N GLN A 238 -5.29 -17.32 4.68
CA GLN A 238 -4.18 -18.25 4.56
C GLN A 238 -2.83 -17.53 4.76
N GLU A 239 -1.84 -18.29 5.22
CA GLU A 239 -0.47 -17.81 5.32
C GLU A 239 0.12 -17.53 3.93
N VAL A 240 1.05 -16.58 3.89
CA VAL A 240 1.67 -16.06 2.68
C VAL A 240 3.12 -16.50 2.59
N ASN A 241 3.49 -17.12 1.48
CA ASN A 241 4.86 -17.54 1.24
C ASN A 241 5.84 -16.36 1.19
N ILE A 242 6.95 -16.47 1.92
CA ILE A 242 8.14 -15.63 1.76
C ILE A 242 9.24 -16.40 1.04
N ARG A 243 9.91 -15.75 0.08
CA ARG A 243 10.86 -16.40 -0.83
C ARG A 243 12.27 -15.83 -0.71
N THR A 244 13.26 -16.60 -1.17
CA THR A 244 14.69 -16.19 -1.24
C THR A 244 14.93 -15.06 -2.22
N ASN A 245 14.20 -15.06 -3.34
CA ASN A 245 14.14 -14.01 -4.36
C ASN A 245 12.80 -14.18 -5.12
N PRO A 246 12.42 -13.27 -6.04
CA PRO A 246 11.15 -13.34 -6.76
C PRO A 246 10.83 -14.70 -7.41
N ASN A 247 11.86 -15.38 -7.93
CA ASN A 247 11.75 -16.68 -8.60
C ASN A 247 12.33 -17.82 -7.75
N GLY A 248 12.64 -17.55 -6.49
CA GLY A 248 13.33 -18.45 -5.60
C GLY A 248 12.41 -19.41 -4.88
N THR A 249 13.04 -20.29 -4.11
CA THR A 249 12.35 -21.21 -3.21
C THR A 249 11.61 -20.46 -2.10
N ILE A 250 10.53 -21.07 -1.62
CA ILE A 250 9.82 -20.63 -0.42
C ILE A 250 10.73 -20.91 0.78
N ILE A 251 10.97 -19.89 1.59
CA ILE A 251 11.72 -19.97 2.85
C ILE A 251 10.79 -20.38 3.97
N ASP A 252 9.62 -19.75 4.04
CA ASP A 252 8.61 -19.98 5.09
C ASP A 252 7.23 -19.43 4.65
N SER A 253 6.23 -19.59 5.51
CA SER A 253 4.87 -19.06 5.39
C SER A 253 4.59 -18.07 6.53
N ILE A 254 4.04 -16.90 6.19
CA ILE A 254 3.82 -15.79 7.12
C ILE A 254 2.32 -15.57 7.33
N PRO A 255 1.84 -15.51 8.59
CA PRO A 255 0.43 -15.24 8.86
C PRO A 255 0.04 -13.77 8.57
N ASN A 256 -1.24 -13.57 8.32
CA ASN A 256 -1.84 -12.24 8.22
C ASN A 256 -1.54 -11.35 9.43
N GLY A 257 -1.47 -10.05 9.19
CA GLY A 257 -1.24 -9.01 10.20
C GLY A 257 0.22 -8.84 10.59
N MET A 258 1.13 -9.70 10.12
CA MET A 258 2.56 -9.50 10.34
C MET A 258 3.06 -8.27 9.59
N ALA A 259 3.85 -7.45 10.25
CA ALA A 259 4.36 -6.19 9.71
C ALA A 259 5.82 -6.32 9.29
N PHE A 260 6.16 -5.66 8.19
CA PHE A 260 7.50 -5.66 7.61
C PHE A 260 7.92 -4.26 7.19
N GLN A 261 9.23 -4.00 7.20
CA GLN A 261 9.80 -2.90 6.46
C GLN A 261 10.10 -3.33 5.02
N ILE A 262 9.70 -2.51 4.06
CA ILE A 262 10.02 -2.67 2.65
C ILE A 262 11.43 -2.17 2.40
N LYS A 263 12.32 -3.05 1.96
CA LYS A 263 13.72 -2.76 1.66
C LYS A 263 13.97 -2.53 0.18
N ASP A 264 13.20 -3.19 -0.67
CA ASP A 264 13.29 -3.04 -2.13
C ASP A 264 12.05 -3.59 -2.83
N ILE A 265 11.95 -3.31 -4.12
CA ILE A 265 10.89 -3.80 -5.01
C ILE A 265 11.55 -4.38 -6.24
N GLU A 266 11.18 -5.59 -6.61
CA GLU A 266 11.75 -6.30 -7.76
C GLU A 266 10.64 -6.94 -8.61
N GLU A 267 10.84 -6.89 -9.93
CA GLU A 267 10.02 -7.63 -10.88
C GLU A 267 10.44 -9.10 -10.97
N THR A 268 9.47 -9.94 -11.33
CA THR A 268 9.70 -11.34 -11.74
C THR A 268 9.77 -11.42 -13.27
N ASP A 269 10.57 -12.36 -13.77
CA ASP A 269 10.68 -12.70 -15.19
C ASP A 269 9.49 -13.54 -15.70
N TYR A 270 8.58 -13.98 -14.81
CA TYR A 270 7.34 -14.62 -15.23
C TYR A 270 6.35 -13.58 -15.74
N ILE A 271 6.03 -13.68 -17.03
CA ILE A 271 5.27 -12.66 -17.77
C ILE A 271 3.87 -12.42 -17.21
N TYR A 272 3.23 -13.49 -16.71
CA TYR A 272 1.86 -13.41 -16.23
C TYR A 272 1.76 -12.75 -14.86
N ASN A 273 2.78 -12.82 -13.99
CA ASN A 273 2.71 -12.18 -12.67
C ASN A 273 2.62 -10.65 -12.80
N LEU A 274 1.44 -10.06 -12.62
CA LEU A 274 1.26 -8.60 -12.70
C LEU A 274 1.74 -7.88 -11.44
N TYR A 275 1.80 -8.60 -10.33
CA TYR A 275 2.32 -8.14 -9.06
C TYR A 275 3.86 -8.16 -9.03
N ASN A 276 4.43 -7.23 -8.27
CA ASN A 276 5.87 -7.20 -7.99
C ASN A 276 6.18 -7.99 -6.73
N PHE A 277 7.45 -8.32 -6.52
CA PHE A 277 7.95 -8.83 -5.25
C PHE A 277 8.60 -7.73 -4.45
N TYR A 278 8.19 -7.60 -3.20
CA TYR A 278 8.75 -6.65 -2.25
C TYR A 278 9.73 -7.40 -1.36
N LYS A 279 10.97 -6.91 -1.32
CA LYS A 279 11.95 -7.36 -0.35
C LYS A 279 11.55 -6.81 1.01
N VAL A 280 11.20 -7.69 1.93
CA VAL A 280 10.66 -7.38 3.24
C VAL A 280 11.57 -7.89 4.35
N GLU A 281 11.62 -7.16 5.45
CA GLU A 281 12.42 -7.51 6.62
C GLU A 281 11.72 -7.09 7.92
N ASN A 282 11.76 -7.97 8.92
CA ASN A 282 11.50 -7.67 10.32
C ASN A 282 12.52 -8.43 11.20
N ASN A 283 12.28 -8.51 12.51
CA ASN A 283 13.21 -9.18 13.42
C ASN A 283 13.32 -10.70 13.18
N ASP A 284 12.28 -11.31 12.60
CA ASP A 284 12.11 -12.76 12.51
C ASP A 284 12.33 -13.25 11.07
N TYR A 285 12.02 -12.44 10.05
CA TYR A 285 12.09 -12.83 8.65
C TYR A 285 12.74 -11.79 7.76
N LYS A 286 13.41 -12.30 6.72
CA LYS A 286 13.96 -11.53 5.60
C LYS A 286 13.77 -12.30 4.31
N GLY A 287 13.18 -11.67 3.30
CA GLY A 287 12.92 -12.33 2.02
C GLY A 287 12.01 -11.50 1.13
N TYR A 288 11.31 -12.16 0.21
CA TYR A 288 10.48 -11.53 -0.82
C TYR A 288 9.03 -12.00 -0.73
N VAL A 289 8.10 -11.06 -0.74
CA VAL A 289 6.64 -11.30 -0.70
C VAL A 289 5.97 -10.61 -1.88
N ALA A 290 4.98 -11.25 -2.49
CA ALA A 290 4.19 -10.65 -3.55
C ALA A 290 3.42 -9.43 -3.03
N SER A 291 3.47 -8.33 -3.79
CA SER A 291 2.81 -7.05 -3.48
C SER A 291 1.30 -7.20 -3.25
N SER A 292 0.66 -8.16 -3.93
CA SER A 292 -0.76 -8.48 -3.77
C SER A 292 -1.17 -8.84 -2.34
N TYR A 293 -0.23 -9.33 -1.53
CA TYR A 293 -0.43 -9.65 -0.11
C TYR A 293 0.02 -8.56 0.84
N LEU A 294 0.53 -7.44 0.33
CA LEU A 294 0.93 -6.31 1.15
C LEU A 294 -0.14 -5.23 1.14
N ARG A 295 -0.39 -4.63 2.29
CA ARG A 295 -1.21 -3.43 2.42
C ARG A 295 -0.42 -2.37 3.14
N GLU A 296 -0.73 -1.11 2.84
CA GLU A 296 -0.22 0.01 3.63
C GLU A 296 -0.41 -0.31 5.11
N TYR A 297 0.66 -0.12 5.86
CA TYR A 297 0.60 -0.29 7.30
C TYR A 297 -0.27 0.83 7.88
N SER A 298 -1.58 0.58 7.97
CA SER A 298 -2.42 1.24 8.94
C SER A 298 -2.20 0.51 10.25
N LEU A 299 -1.89 1.23 11.32
CA LEU A 299 -1.90 0.62 12.63
C LEU A 299 -3.31 0.11 12.90
N MET A 300 -3.52 -1.20 12.77
CA MET A 300 -4.68 -1.85 13.36
C MET A 300 -4.46 -1.89 14.86
N ILE A 301 -4.89 -0.83 15.55
CA ILE A 301 -5.15 -0.93 16.98
C ILE A 301 -6.47 -1.70 17.12
N MET A 302 -6.39 -2.99 17.45
CA MET A 302 -7.55 -3.76 17.96
C MET A 302 -8.78 -3.81 17.04
N ASN A 303 -8.64 -4.10 15.74
CA ASN A 303 -9.79 -4.10 14.81
C ASN A 303 -10.60 -2.78 14.82
N LYS A 304 -10.06 -1.67 15.33
CA LYS A 304 -10.73 -0.37 15.30
C LYS A 304 -10.53 0.28 13.94
N ILE A 305 -11.64 0.68 13.33
CA ILE A 305 -11.63 1.55 12.15
C ILE A 305 -11.12 2.91 12.62
N LEU A 306 -10.01 3.36 12.01
CA LEU A 306 -9.49 4.71 12.20
C LEU A 306 -9.95 5.63 11.06
N PRO A 307 -10.18 6.94 11.31
CA PRO A 307 -10.14 7.59 12.63
C PRO A 307 -11.24 7.05 13.55
N SER A 308 -10.94 6.94 14.86
CA SER A 308 -11.93 6.49 15.84
C SER A 308 -13.13 7.43 15.86
N ASN A 309 -14.32 6.90 16.15
CA ASN A 309 -15.53 7.71 16.32
C ASN A 309 -15.58 8.51 17.64
N HIS A 310 -14.47 8.58 18.37
CA HIS A 310 -14.28 9.33 19.60
C HIS A 310 -12.99 10.16 19.53
N ARG A 311 -12.89 11.17 20.41
CA ARG A 311 -11.72 12.07 20.49
C ARG A 311 -10.66 11.64 21.50
N GLU A 312 -10.93 10.57 22.25
CA GLU A 312 -9.98 10.04 23.23
C GLU A 312 -8.76 9.37 22.56
N PRO A 313 -7.58 9.40 23.21
CA PRO A 313 -6.41 8.65 22.74
C PRO A 313 -6.72 7.16 22.62
N ILE A 314 -6.22 6.54 21.55
CA ILE A 314 -6.33 5.09 21.29
C ILE A 314 -5.15 4.30 21.86
N GLY A 315 -4.13 4.99 22.39
CA GLY A 315 -2.96 4.38 23.00
C GLY A 315 -1.94 5.43 23.44
N ARG A 316 -0.71 4.97 23.71
CA ARG A 316 0.46 5.82 23.90
C ARG A 316 1.53 5.49 22.88
N LEU A 317 2.36 6.46 22.54
CA LEU A 317 3.54 6.26 21.72
C LEU A 317 4.78 6.36 22.60
N HIS A 318 5.52 5.25 22.76
CA HIS A 318 6.77 5.18 23.52
C HIS A 318 7.94 5.62 22.63
N ILE A 319 8.65 6.66 23.02
CA ILE A 319 9.84 7.14 22.32
C ILE A 319 11.04 6.27 22.73
N ARG A 320 11.69 5.63 21.76
CA ARG A 320 12.77 4.67 21.98
C ARG A 320 14.17 5.26 21.77
N ARG A 321 14.25 6.44 21.15
CA ARG A 321 15.52 7.09 20.80
C ARG A 321 15.45 8.60 20.97
N ASP A 322 16.53 9.18 21.50
CA ASP A 322 16.72 10.63 21.55
C ASP A 322 16.80 11.23 20.14
N GLY A 323 16.34 12.49 20.01
CA GLY A 323 16.30 13.15 18.71
C GLY A 323 15.23 12.58 17.78
N THR A 324 14.20 11.92 18.33
CA THR A 324 13.01 11.56 17.56
C THR A 324 12.20 12.81 17.29
N GLU A 325 11.95 13.11 16.03
CA GLU A 325 11.33 14.37 15.63
C GLU A 325 9.83 14.38 15.93
N LEU A 326 9.39 15.39 16.66
CA LEU A 326 8.00 15.81 16.70
C LEU A 326 7.78 16.81 15.57
N LEU A 327 6.77 16.58 14.76
CA LEU A 327 6.48 17.33 13.54
C LEU A 327 5.13 18.03 13.65
N LYS A 328 4.98 19.15 12.96
CA LYS A 328 3.73 19.87 12.73
C LYS A 328 3.41 19.89 11.23
N LEU A 329 2.14 19.88 10.88
CA LEU A 329 1.70 19.97 9.49
C LEU A 329 1.48 21.45 9.13
N GLU A 330 2.30 21.98 8.22
CA GLU A 330 2.22 23.37 7.73
C GLU A 330 2.16 23.35 6.21
N ASN A 331 1.13 23.97 5.62
CA ASN A 331 0.93 24.04 4.16
C ASN A 331 1.07 22.67 3.46
N GLY A 332 0.52 21.62 4.09
CA GLY A 332 0.56 20.24 3.58
C GLY A 332 1.91 19.53 3.72
N ARG A 333 2.89 20.12 4.44
CA ARG A 333 4.21 19.53 4.67
C ARG A 333 4.47 19.32 6.17
N TYR A 334 5.10 18.19 6.50
CA TYR A 334 5.54 17.92 7.87
C TYR A 334 6.85 18.66 8.13
N VAL A 335 6.80 19.62 9.06
CA VAL A 335 7.94 20.45 9.47
C VAL A 335 8.31 20.09 10.91
N LYS A 336 9.61 20.03 11.20
CA LYS A 336 10.10 19.75 12.55
C LYS A 336 9.63 20.84 13.53
N ASP A 337 9.02 20.41 14.62
CA ASP A 337 8.61 21.26 15.74
C ASP A 337 9.70 21.24 16.83
N ARG A 338 10.04 20.04 17.33
CA ARG A 338 11.13 19.82 18.30
C ARG A 338 11.60 18.36 18.32
N ASP A 339 12.68 18.11 19.04
CA ASP A 339 13.14 16.76 19.35
C ASP A 339 12.48 16.19 20.61
N LEU A 340 12.24 14.89 20.59
CA LEU A 340 11.73 14.11 21.70
C LEU A 340 12.88 13.35 22.37
N VAL A 341 12.72 13.12 23.66
CA VAL A 341 13.65 12.39 24.51
C VAL A 341 13.22 10.92 24.60
N LYS A 342 14.19 10.02 24.63
CA LYS A 342 14.00 8.60 24.88
C LYS A 342 13.22 8.37 26.18
N ASP A 343 12.42 7.31 26.17
CA ASP A 343 11.51 6.89 27.24
C ASP A 343 10.35 7.87 27.55
N GLY A 344 10.21 8.93 26.77
CA GLY A 344 9.02 9.76 26.73
C GLY A 344 7.80 8.99 26.20
N PHE A 345 6.61 9.39 26.65
CA PHE A 345 5.34 8.87 26.15
C PHE A 345 4.48 10.02 25.62
N LEU A 346 3.93 9.86 24.43
CA LEU A 346 2.90 10.74 23.88
C LEU A 346 1.56 10.02 23.84
N ARG A 347 0.45 10.77 23.87
CA ARG A 347 -0.87 10.21 23.55
C ARG A 347 -0.88 9.89 22.06
N LEU A 348 -1.47 8.75 21.70
CA LEU A 348 -1.65 8.33 20.32
C LEU A 348 -3.13 8.43 19.98
N TYR A 349 -3.47 9.16 18.92
CA TYR A 349 -4.84 9.35 18.45
C TYR A 349 -5.12 8.63 17.12
N GLY A 350 -4.09 8.30 16.35
CA GLY A 350 -4.24 7.63 15.07
C GLY A 350 -2.95 7.52 14.30
N VAL A 351 -3.07 7.13 13.03
CA VAL A 351 -1.99 7.15 12.05
C VAL A 351 -2.50 7.82 10.79
N LYS A 352 -1.68 8.68 10.20
CA LYS A 352 -1.98 9.43 8.99
C LYS A 352 -0.71 9.56 8.14
N ASP A 353 -0.78 9.23 6.86
CA ASP A 353 0.31 9.40 5.87
C ASP A 353 1.68 8.83 6.30
N GLY A 354 1.69 7.71 7.04
CA GLY A 354 2.93 7.13 7.58
C GLY A 354 3.47 7.82 8.85
N TYR A 355 2.66 8.63 9.52
CA TYR A 355 2.98 9.27 10.79
C TYR A 355 1.98 8.90 11.88
N TYR A 356 2.46 8.74 13.12
CA TYR A 356 1.63 8.68 14.31
C TYR A 356 1.04 10.06 14.61
N ASP A 357 -0.29 10.16 14.69
CA ASP A 357 -0.98 11.36 15.18
C ASP A 357 -0.95 11.37 16.71
N VAL A 358 -0.26 12.37 17.26
CA VAL A 358 -0.08 12.55 18.71
C VAL A 358 -0.78 13.79 19.24
N GLY A 359 -1.77 14.30 18.50
CA GLY A 359 -2.63 15.42 18.89
C GLY A 359 -2.17 16.73 18.25
N ASN A 360 -2.58 16.96 17.00
CA ASN A 360 -2.16 18.11 16.17
C ASN A 360 -0.64 18.20 15.93
N ARG A 361 0.06 17.08 16.17
CA ARG A 361 1.48 16.86 15.97
C ARG A 361 1.68 15.43 15.53
N TYR A 362 2.83 15.17 14.92
CA TYR A 362 3.10 13.94 14.22
C TYR A 362 4.49 13.40 14.57
N VAL A 363 4.60 12.09 14.68
CA VAL A 363 5.90 11.41 14.78
C VAL A 363 5.99 10.42 13.63
N ARG A 364 7.11 10.41 12.91
CA ARG A 364 7.31 9.46 11.80
C ARG A 364 7.14 8.03 12.31
N ASN A 365 6.43 7.19 11.54
CA ASN A 365 6.28 5.78 11.87
C ASN A 365 7.60 5.03 11.66
N ASP A 366 8.41 4.95 12.71
CA ASP A 366 9.70 4.25 12.76
C ASP A 366 9.84 3.55 14.12
N ASP A 367 9.74 2.21 14.14
CA ASP A 367 9.80 1.40 15.37
C ASP A 367 11.13 1.54 16.12
N ASN A 368 12.21 1.96 15.48
CA ASN A 368 13.49 2.21 16.16
C ASN A 368 13.47 3.49 16.99
N ARG A 369 12.54 4.39 16.68
CA ARG A 369 12.41 5.73 17.28
C ARG A 369 11.17 5.86 18.14
N ALA A 370 10.06 5.25 17.74
CA ALA A 370 8.79 5.33 18.43
C ALA A 370 7.96 4.05 18.24
N LEU A 371 7.43 3.50 19.33
CA LEU A 371 6.67 2.26 19.31
C LEU A 371 5.29 2.45 19.97
N PRO A 372 4.19 2.06 19.32
CA PRO A 372 2.85 2.23 19.84
C PRO A 372 2.57 1.20 20.93
N LEU A 373 2.13 1.68 22.08
CA LEU A 373 1.59 0.92 23.19
C LEU A 373 0.07 1.11 23.17
N ILE A 374 -0.65 0.07 22.83
CA ILE A 374 -2.07 0.15 22.47
C ILE A 374 -3.02 -0.31 23.58
N GLY A 375 -2.46 -0.97 24.60
CA GLY A 375 -3.24 -1.55 25.67
C GLY A 375 -2.38 -2.16 26.75
N ARG A 376 -3.09 -2.79 27.66
CA ARG A 376 -2.53 -3.76 28.58
C ARG A 376 -3.39 -5.01 28.60
N VAL A 377 -2.77 -6.16 28.86
CA VAL A 377 -3.46 -7.41 29.12
C VAL A 377 -3.30 -7.76 30.60
N LEU A 378 -4.43 -7.87 31.30
CA LEU A 378 -4.50 -8.33 32.68
C LEU A 378 -4.57 -9.85 32.69
N ILE A 379 -3.67 -10.47 33.46
CA ILE A 379 -3.72 -11.90 33.76
C ILE A 379 -4.71 -12.12 34.91
N SER A 380 -5.92 -12.60 34.60
CA SER A 380 -7.00 -12.76 35.57
C SER A 380 -7.07 -14.15 36.22
N GLY A 381 -6.36 -15.14 35.67
CA GLY A 381 -6.32 -16.51 36.18
C GLY A 381 -4.90 -17.07 36.27
N ASN A 382 -4.79 -18.31 36.73
CA ASN A 382 -3.52 -19.03 36.77
C ASN A 382 -3.24 -19.71 35.41
N ASN A 383 -2.04 -20.28 35.25
CA ASN A 383 -1.63 -21.05 34.08
C ASN A 383 -1.55 -20.26 32.76
N VAL A 384 -1.39 -18.94 32.82
CA VAL A 384 -1.08 -18.13 31.63
C VAL A 384 0.43 -18.14 31.40
N TYR A 385 0.85 -18.53 30.21
CA TYR A 385 2.26 -18.54 29.83
C TYR A 385 2.60 -17.32 28.97
N LEU A 386 3.82 -16.84 29.16
CA LEU A 386 4.51 -16.00 28.19
C LEU A 386 5.09 -16.93 27.12
N TYR A 387 4.82 -16.62 25.86
CA TYR A 387 5.30 -17.39 24.72
C TYR A 387 6.33 -16.59 23.94
N LYS A 388 7.23 -17.30 23.27
CA LYS A 388 8.10 -16.77 22.21
C LYS A 388 7.88 -17.63 20.96
N ARG A 389 7.87 -16.99 19.78
CA ARG A 389 7.85 -17.71 18.50
C ARG A 389 9.28 -17.98 18.07
N LEU A 390 9.59 -19.22 17.74
CA LEU A 390 10.89 -19.67 17.26
C LEU A 390 10.98 -19.50 15.75
N ASP A 391 12.20 -19.48 15.21
CA ASP A 391 12.50 -19.28 13.78
C ASP A 391 11.83 -20.33 12.86
N ASN A 392 11.42 -21.47 13.41
CA ASN A 392 10.70 -22.53 12.71
C ASN A 392 9.17 -22.45 12.85
N GLY A 393 8.65 -21.30 13.30
CA GLY A 393 7.22 -21.05 13.53
C GLY A 393 6.64 -21.69 14.80
N LYS A 394 7.39 -22.55 15.51
CA LYS A 394 6.91 -23.18 16.76
C LYS A 394 6.84 -22.18 17.89
N GLU A 395 5.91 -22.41 18.81
CA GLU A 395 5.73 -21.59 20.01
C GLU A 395 6.38 -22.28 21.21
N GLU A 396 7.22 -21.54 21.93
CA GLU A 396 7.85 -21.99 23.15
C GLU A 396 7.19 -21.32 24.36
N LYS A 397 6.82 -22.11 25.37
CA LYS A 397 6.43 -21.60 26.69
C LYS A 397 7.68 -21.15 27.44
N VAL A 398 7.85 -19.84 27.58
CA VAL A 398 9.03 -19.25 28.22
C VAL A 398 8.90 -19.33 29.74
N ARG A 399 7.77 -18.86 30.28
CA ARG A 399 7.48 -18.89 31.72
C ARG A 399 6.01 -18.65 32.01
N LEU A 400 5.60 -18.96 33.23
CA LEU A 400 4.30 -18.52 33.77
C LEU A 400 4.30 -17.02 34.02
N VAL A 401 3.15 -16.39 33.77
CA VAL A 401 2.87 -15.01 34.13
C VAL A 401 1.98 -15.00 35.37
N GLU A 402 2.37 -14.22 36.36
CA GLU A 402 1.65 -14.14 37.64
C GLU A 402 0.23 -13.58 37.47
N LYS A 403 -0.72 -14.16 38.20
CA LYS A 403 -2.08 -13.63 38.31
C LYS A 403 -2.03 -12.22 38.88
N GLY A 404 -2.74 -11.30 38.24
CA GLY A 404 -2.76 -9.87 38.57
C GLY A 404 -1.77 -9.04 37.74
N ALA A 405 -0.84 -9.67 37.02
CA ALA A 405 0.09 -8.94 36.16
C ALA A 405 -0.66 -8.20 35.04
N GLY A 406 -0.26 -6.95 34.79
CA GLY A 406 -0.76 -6.11 33.69
C GLY A 406 0.33 -5.88 32.66
N LEU A 407 0.44 -6.78 31.68
CA LEU A 407 1.47 -6.69 30.64
C LEU A 407 1.12 -5.62 29.62
N ARG A 408 2.13 -4.90 29.14
CA ARG A 408 2.01 -3.97 28.02
C ARG A 408 1.63 -4.72 26.75
N VAL A 409 0.79 -4.12 25.91
CA VAL A 409 0.41 -4.68 24.61
C VAL A 409 0.74 -3.68 23.52
N TYR A 410 1.56 -4.10 22.56
CA TYR A 410 2.02 -3.26 21.44
C TYR A 410 1.24 -3.52 20.15
N SER A 411 0.78 -4.76 19.98
CA SER A 411 -0.11 -5.14 18.88
C SER A 411 -0.95 -6.33 19.28
N VAL A 412 -2.00 -6.54 18.51
CA VAL A 412 -2.92 -7.66 18.69
C VAL A 412 -3.03 -8.37 17.34
N SER A 413 -2.68 -9.65 17.29
CA SER A 413 -2.70 -10.44 16.05
C SER A 413 -3.42 -11.76 16.29
N GLY A 414 -4.47 -12.04 15.51
CA GLY A 414 -5.25 -13.28 15.64
C GLY A 414 -5.68 -13.56 17.08
N LYS A 415 -5.14 -14.64 17.66
CA LYS A 415 -5.38 -15.09 19.04
C LYS A 415 -4.28 -14.67 20.03
N ASP A 416 -3.43 -13.70 19.69
CA ASP A 416 -2.28 -13.30 20.51
C ASP A 416 -2.32 -11.80 20.87
N TYR A 417 -1.83 -11.49 22.07
CA TYR A 417 -1.43 -10.16 22.51
C TYR A 417 0.10 -10.08 22.46
N ASN A 418 0.66 -9.24 21.59
CA ASN A 418 2.10 -8.99 21.54
C ASN A 418 2.50 -8.09 22.72
N VAL A 419 3.37 -8.61 23.58
CA VAL A 419 3.82 -7.93 24.80
C VAL A 419 5.25 -7.39 24.72
N GLY A 420 5.82 -7.36 23.50
CA GLY A 420 7.11 -6.76 23.16
C GLY A 420 8.27 -7.76 23.17
N ASN A 421 9.39 -7.37 22.55
CA ASN A 421 10.64 -8.15 22.48
C ASN A 421 10.46 -9.59 21.96
N GLY A 422 9.53 -9.80 21.01
CA GLY A 422 9.25 -11.12 20.44
C GLY A 422 8.38 -12.03 21.33
N TYR A 423 7.90 -11.52 22.46
CA TYR A 423 7.04 -12.27 23.37
C TYR A 423 5.56 -11.93 23.17
N PHE A 424 4.70 -12.90 23.46
CA PHE A 424 3.25 -12.75 23.43
C PHE A 424 2.56 -13.57 24.51
N VAL A 425 1.30 -13.23 24.79
CA VAL A 425 0.38 -14.06 25.57
C VAL A 425 -0.88 -14.33 24.75
N LYS A 426 -1.48 -15.50 24.93
CA LYS A 426 -2.66 -15.91 24.16
C LYS A 426 -3.93 -15.21 24.66
N LYS A 427 -4.87 -14.98 23.76
CA LYS A 427 -6.22 -14.48 24.01
C LYS A 427 -7.11 -15.60 24.49
N GLU A 428 -7.22 -15.70 25.80
CA GLU A 428 -8.00 -16.73 26.47
C GLU A 428 -8.82 -16.12 27.61
N ALA A 429 -9.71 -16.91 28.22
CA ALA A 429 -10.61 -16.46 29.30
C ALA A 429 -9.84 -15.81 30.48
N ASN A 430 -8.60 -16.22 30.71
CA ASN A 430 -7.74 -15.73 31.78
C ASN A 430 -6.90 -14.49 31.41
N THR A 431 -7.11 -13.92 30.22
CA THR A 431 -6.39 -12.74 29.73
C THR A 431 -7.39 -11.66 29.30
N LYS A 432 -7.35 -10.52 29.98
CA LYS A 432 -8.32 -9.43 29.75
C LYS A 432 -7.61 -8.18 29.26
N PHE A 433 -7.79 -7.85 27.98
CA PHE A 433 -7.26 -6.63 27.40
C PHE A 433 -8.03 -5.40 27.88
N TYR A 434 -7.33 -4.29 28.14
CA TYR A 434 -7.94 -3.00 28.45
C TYR A 434 -7.10 -1.87 27.86
N THR A 435 -7.76 -0.79 27.46
CA THR A 435 -7.14 0.38 26.81
C THR A 435 -6.79 1.48 27.82
N GLY A 436 -7.36 1.44 29.01
CA GLY A 436 -7.06 2.44 30.02
C GLY A 436 -7.97 2.36 31.23
N PHE A 437 -8.19 3.51 31.84
CA PHE A 437 -9.02 3.69 33.01
C PHE A 437 -9.96 4.86 32.81
N VAL A 438 -11.13 4.80 33.44
CA VAL A 438 -12.04 5.92 33.58
C VAL A 438 -12.03 6.35 35.03
N ALA A 439 -11.70 7.61 35.26
CA ALA A 439 -11.71 8.24 36.57
C ALA A 439 -13.01 9.02 36.76
N ILE A 440 -13.71 8.77 37.86
CA ILE A 440 -14.95 9.46 38.21
C ILE A 440 -14.58 10.81 38.83
N LYS A 441 -14.86 11.91 38.14
CA LYS A 441 -14.63 13.29 38.61
C LYS A 441 -15.79 13.81 39.47
N LYS A 442 -17.01 13.43 39.12
CA LYS A 442 -18.24 13.75 39.85
C LYS A 442 -19.12 12.51 39.93
N ASP A 443 -19.92 12.42 40.99
CA ASP A 443 -20.92 11.37 41.16
C ASP A 443 -21.71 11.12 39.86
N THR A 444 -21.67 9.89 39.35
CA THR A 444 -22.28 9.53 38.06
C THR A 444 -22.80 8.10 38.06
N TYR A 445 -23.61 7.76 37.07
CA TYR A 445 -24.13 6.40 36.90
C TYR A 445 -23.28 5.59 35.94
N LEU A 446 -23.15 4.31 36.24
CA LEU A 446 -22.83 3.28 35.25
C LEU A 446 -24.14 2.85 34.58
N TYR A 447 -24.11 2.69 33.26
CA TYR A 447 -25.27 2.38 32.44
C TYR A 447 -25.16 0.96 31.86
N THR A 448 -26.31 0.31 31.67
CA THR A 448 -26.41 -0.94 30.90
C THR A 448 -26.33 -0.66 29.40
N VAL A 449 -26.09 -1.70 28.58
CA VAL A 449 -26.08 -1.59 27.10
C VAL A 449 -27.31 -0.87 26.53
N ASP A 450 -28.49 -1.07 27.13
CA ASP A 450 -29.77 -0.45 26.72
C ASP A 450 -29.93 1.01 27.19
N GLY A 451 -28.92 1.57 27.87
CA GLY A 451 -28.93 2.96 28.34
C GLY A 451 -29.67 3.19 29.66
N LYS A 452 -29.98 2.15 30.43
CA LYS A 452 -30.59 2.30 31.76
C LYS A 452 -29.51 2.55 32.83
N PRO A 453 -29.70 3.52 33.74
CA PRO A 453 -28.83 3.64 34.91
C PRO A 453 -28.85 2.34 35.74
N TYR A 454 -27.68 1.81 36.04
CA TYR A 454 -27.51 0.58 36.82
C TYR A 454 -27.11 0.88 38.26
N THR A 455 -25.96 1.54 38.45
CA THR A 455 -25.46 1.87 39.79
C THR A 455 -24.73 3.20 39.79
N LYS A 456 -24.78 3.91 40.93
CA LYS A 456 -24.14 5.22 41.10
C LYS A 456 -22.77 5.05 41.73
N TYR A 457 -21.76 5.66 41.10
CA TYR A 457 -20.39 5.72 41.60
C TYR A 457 -20.03 7.12 42.05
N LYS A 458 -19.16 7.18 43.07
CA LYS A 458 -18.67 8.39 43.72
C LYS A 458 -17.43 8.94 43.05
N ALA A 459 -17.26 10.26 43.14
CA ALA A 459 -16.03 10.93 42.74
C ALA A 459 -14.80 10.27 43.41
N GLY A 460 -13.70 10.18 42.66
CA GLY A 460 -12.44 9.57 43.09
C GLY A 460 -12.29 8.08 42.72
N GLN A 461 -13.36 7.39 42.33
CA GLN A 461 -13.28 5.99 41.90
C GLN A 461 -12.69 5.85 40.49
N GLN A 462 -12.10 4.68 40.20
CA GLN A 462 -11.52 4.36 38.89
C GLN A 462 -11.90 2.95 38.43
N PHE A 463 -12.17 2.80 37.13
CA PHE A 463 -12.54 1.53 36.51
C PHE A 463 -11.71 1.28 35.26
N ARG A 464 -11.44 0.01 34.94
CA ARG A 464 -10.79 -0.36 33.67
C ARG A 464 -11.72 -0.08 32.50
N VAL A 465 -11.13 0.39 31.41
CA VAL A 465 -11.82 0.65 30.15
C VAL A 465 -11.38 -0.38 29.14
N TYR A 466 -12.35 -1.12 28.61
CA TYR A 466 -12.13 -2.18 27.64
C TYR A 466 -12.25 -1.66 26.21
N ASP A 467 -13.12 -0.66 26.01
CA ASP A 467 -13.33 -0.01 24.73
C ASP A 467 -13.97 1.38 24.91
N ILE A 468 -13.96 2.19 23.86
CA ILE A 468 -14.66 3.47 23.76
C ILE A 468 -15.36 3.48 22.41
N ASP A 469 -16.65 3.76 22.42
CA ASP A 469 -17.51 3.85 21.24
C ASP A 469 -18.32 5.13 21.31
N GLY A 470 -17.98 6.11 20.47
CA GLY A 470 -18.56 7.45 20.51
C GLY A 470 -18.39 8.10 21.89
N ASN A 471 -19.50 8.30 22.58
CA ASN A 471 -19.53 8.85 23.94
C ASN A 471 -19.68 7.78 25.04
N LYS A 472 -19.50 6.48 24.74
CA LYS A 472 -19.62 5.39 25.71
C LYS A 472 -18.25 4.83 26.06
N ILE A 473 -17.86 4.94 27.33
CA ILE A 473 -16.63 4.35 27.86
C ILE A 473 -16.98 2.99 28.47
N GLN A 474 -16.60 1.90 27.80
CA GLN A 474 -16.98 0.53 28.17
C GLN A 474 -16.20 0.06 29.40
N ALA A 475 -16.91 -0.17 30.50
CA ALA A 475 -16.38 -0.67 31.76
C ALA A 475 -16.39 -2.21 31.87
N GLY A 476 -16.86 -2.89 30.81
CA GLY A 476 -16.91 -4.36 30.70
C GLY A 476 -18.24 -4.95 31.17
N GLY A 477 -18.48 -6.22 30.84
CA GLY A 477 -19.70 -6.94 31.26
C GLY A 477 -21.02 -6.36 30.73
N GLY A 478 -20.98 -5.59 29.63
CA GLY A 478 -22.16 -4.91 29.08
C GLY A 478 -22.48 -3.56 29.76
N PHE A 479 -21.52 -2.98 30.49
CA PHE A 479 -21.71 -1.70 31.16
C PHE A 479 -20.78 -0.61 30.62
N TYR A 480 -21.25 0.63 30.66
CA TYR A 480 -20.47 1.79 30.25
C TYR A 480 -20.74 3.04 31.10
N PHE A 481 -19.78 3.97 31.09
CA PHE A 481 -19.97 5.34 31.53
C PHE A 481 -20.17 6.26 30.33
N ILE A 482 -20.98 7.31 30.50
CA ILE A 482 -21.08 8.37 29.49
C ILE A 482 -19.81 9.22 29.56
N ASN A 483 -19.15 9.44 28.42
CA ASN A 483 -18.00 10.32 28.27
C ASN A 483 -18.45 11.77 28.30
N ASP A 484 -18.62 12.31 29.51
CA ASP A 484 -18.97 13.69 29.79
C ASP A 484 -18.03 14.30 30.82
N GLN A 485 -18.32 15.52 31.26
CA GLN A 485 -17.54 16.24 32.28
C GLN A 485 -17.46 15.55 33.66
N ASN A 486 -18.28 14.52 33.92
CA ASN A 486 -18.30 13.80 35.19
C ASN A 486 -17.24 12.69 35.24
N VAL A 487 -16.67 12.32 34.10
CA VAL A 487 -15.63 11.29 34.01
C VAL A 487 -14.42 11.80 33.24
N GLU A 488 -13.33 11.05 33.31
CA GLU A 488 -12.13 11.28 32.53
C GLU A 488 -11.51 9.97 32.11
N TYR A 489 -11.34 9.81 30.81
CA TYR A 489 -10.57 8.71 30.29
C TYR A 489 -9.06 8.98 30.44
N LYS A 490 -8.35 7.98 30.97
CA LYS A 490 -6.90 7.95 31.13
C LYS A 490 -6.39 6.72 30.41
N VAL A 491 -5.72 6.92 29.29
CA VAL A 491 -5.05 5.84 28.55
C VAL A 491 -4.04 5.10 29.46
N HIS A 492 -3.97 3.77 29.32
CA HIS A 492 -3.28 2.79 30.19
C HIS A 492 -1.82 3.10 30.55
#